data_AF-A0A958C3Y2-F1
#
_entry.id   AF-A0A958C3Y2-F1
#
_cell.length_a   1.000
_cell.length_b   1.000
_cell.length_c   1.000
_cell.angle_alpha   90.00
_cell.angle_beta   90.00
_cell.angle_gamma   90.00
#
_symmetry.space_group_name_H-M   'P 1'
#
loop_
_entity.id
_entity.type
_entity.pdbx_description
1 polymer ?
#
loop_
_entity_poly.entity_id
_entity_poly.type
_entity_poly.pdbx_seq_one_letter_code
_entity_poly.pdbx_strand_id
1 'polypeptide(L)'
;GVTLDYFIATADYPNHILLEWETVSELNTQAFRIKRGTTPNLAAAAVVVPYVVAHPGSSLGYYYSEEDSTGLVDGTTYYYWIEDEELGHPGVWIAHPEYNPVVVWGFVCSVYDFDCNAVVNALDIAAAAQRWNCSLGDPCYDSRYDLNSDDRIDVIDIERDAAHWGCQYGDVCYG
;
A
#
# COMPACT_ATOMS: atom_id res chain seq x y z
N GLY A 1 19.82 -10.47 2.51
CA GLY A 1 19.14 -9.98 3.71
C GLY A 1 18.67 -8.57 3.49
N VAL A 2 17.40 -8.43 3.15
CA VAL A 2 16.72 -7.14 3.06
C VAL A 2 16.11 -6.76 4.41
N THR A 3 15.98 -5.46 4.67
CA THR A 3 15.09 -4.93 5.71
C THR A 3 14.12 -3.98 5.03
N LEU A 4 12.83 -4.23 5.17
CA LEU A 4 11.77 -3.37 4.64
C LEU A 4 11.38 -2.33 5.69
N ASP A 5 11.21 -1.08 5.24
CA ASP A 5 10.56 -0.04 6.03
C ASP A 5 9.04 -0.22 5.96
N TYR A 6 8.50 -0.37 4.75
CA TYR A 6 7.09 -0.68 4.51
C TYR A 6 6.88 -1.46 3.21
N PHE A 7 5.72 -2.11 3.10
CA PHE A 7 5.15 -2.60 1.84
C PHE A 7 3.63 -2.41 1.88
N ILE A 8 3.10 -1.64 0.93
CA ILE A 8 1.68 -1.27 0.85
C ILE A 8 1.11 -1.60 -0.54
N ALA A 9 -0.21 -1.78 -0.58
CA ALA A 9 -0.97 -1.96 -1.82
C ALA A 9 -2.18 -1.04 -1.78
N THR A 10 -2.28 -0.13 -2.73
CA THR A 10 -3.34 0.88 -2.80
C THR A 10 -4.21 0.61 -4.02
N ALA A 11 -5.53 0.59 -3.86
CA ALA A 11 -6.44 0.51 -5.00
C ALA A 11 -6.43 1.84 -5.77
N ASP A 12 -5.72 1.90 -6.90
CA ASP A 12 -5.75 3.07 -7.81
C ASP A 12 -6.83 2.88 -8.88
N TYR A 13 -8.07 2.95 -8.42
CA TYR A 13 -9.26 2.76 -9.26
C TYR A 13 -9.34 3.84 -10.36
N PRO A 14 -9.68 3.47 -11.62
CA PRO A 14 -10.20 2.18 -12.06
C PRO A 14 -9.19 1.22 -12.69
N ASN A 15 -7.88 1.52 -12.67
CA ASN A 15 -6.97 0.89 -13.64
C ASN A 15 -6.06 -0.19 -13.05
N HIS A 16 -5.58 -0.05 -11.81
CA HIS A 16 -4.63 -0.98 -11.23
C HIS A 16 -4.60 -0.90 -9.70
N ILE A 17 -3.94 -1.88 -9.07
CA ILE A 17 -3.47 -1.78 -7.69
C ILE A 17 -2.01 -1.32 -7.75
N LEU A 18 -1.71 -0.21 -7.09
CA LEU A 18 -0.36 0.32 -6.95
C LEU A 18 0.33 -0.36 -5.77
N LEU A 19 1.50 -0.95 -6.04
CA LEU A 19 2.31 -1.67 -5.06
C LEU A 19 3.57 -0.86 -4.78
N GLU A 20 3.76 -0.44 -3.53
CA GLU A 20 4.88 0.42 -3.13
C GLU A 20 5.61 -0.20 -1.94
N TRP A 21 6.94 -0.22 -2.00
CA TRP A 21 7.77 -0.59 -0.85
C TRP A 21 9.03 0.24 -0.81
N GLU A 22 9.52 0.46 0.41
CA GLU A 22 10.82 1.05 0.66
C GLU A 22 11.63 0.09 1.53
N THR A 23 12.90 -0.07 1.17
CA THR A 23 13.86 -0.82 1.98
C THR A 23 14.61 0.14 2.90
N VAL A 24 15.05 -0.35 4.06
CA VAL A 24 16.06 0.32 4.89
C VAL A 24 17.46 -0.10 4.43
N SER A 25 17.63 -1.36 4.00
CA SER A 25 18.88 -1.89 3.46
C SER A 25 18.64 -3.12 2.57
N GLU A 26 19.52 -3.35 1.60
CA GLU A 26 19.44 -4.45 0.61
C GLU A 26 20.78 -5.20 0.50
N LEU A 27 21.20 -5.82 1.60
CA LEU A 27 22.49 -6.54 1.62
C LEU A 27 22.36 -7.89 0.93
N ASN A 28 23.13 -8.13 -0.13
CA ASN A 28 23.12 -9.36 -0.93
C ASN A 28 21.77 -9.68 -1.59
N THR A 29 20.87 -8.70 -1.74
CA THR A 29 19.60 -8.88 -2.43
C THR A 29 19.79 -8.71 -3.94
N GLN A 30 19.28 -9.66 -4.72
CA GLN A 30 19.34 -9.66 -6.18
C GLN A 30 18.09 -9.05 -6.79
N ALA A 31 16.92 -9.47 -6.28
CA ALA A 31 15.63 -9.09 -6.83
C ALA A 31 14.50 -9.25 -5.83
N PHE A 32 13.38 -8.63 -6.15
CA PHE A 32 12.09 -8.84 -5.52
C PHE A 32 11.12 -9.48 -6.50
N ARG A 33 10.10 -10.15 -5.96
CA ARG A 33 8.88 -10.51 -6.68
C ARG A 33 7.68 -10.33 -5.78
N ILE A 34 6.51 -10.16 -6.40
CA ILE A 34 5.26 -9.97 -5.68
C ILE A 34 4.29 -11.08 -6.03
N LYS A 35 3.69 -11.66 -5.00
CA LYS A 35 2.61 -12.65 -5.09
C LYS A 35 1.30 -12.04 -4.64
N ARG A 36 0.21 -12.49 -5.27
CA ARG A 36 -1.17 -12.12 -4.96
C ARG A 36 -2.06 -13.35 -4.82
N GLY A 37 -2.95 -13.32 -3.85
CA GLY A 37 -4.00 -14.33 -3.66
C GLY A 37 -5.34 -13.71 -3.28
N THR A 38 -6.42 -14.47 -3.38
CA THR A 38 -7.77 -14.07 -2.92
C THR A 38 -8.13 -14.63 -1.55
N THR A 39 -7.17 -15.30 -0.91
CA THR A 39 -7.23 -15.81 0.46
C THR A 39 -5.89 -15.55 1.12
N PRO A 40 -5.79 -15.46 2.46
CA PRO A 40 -4.54 -15.23 3.18
C PRO A 40 -3.66 -16.49 3.21
N ASN A 41 -3.32 -17.04 2.04
CA ASN A 41 -2.52 -18.25 1.88
C ASN A 41 -1.44 -18.05 0.82
N LEU A 42 -0.22 -17.69 1.26
CA LEU A 42 0.95 -17.50 0.41
C LEU A 42 1.25 -18.69 -0.51
N ALA A 43 1.03 -19.93 -0.04
CA ALA A 43 1.31 -21.13 -0.83
C ALA A 43 0.37 -21.29 -2.03
N ALA A 44 -0.85 -20.74 -1.93
CA ALA A 44 -1.84 -20.73 -3.01
C ALA A 44 -1.79 -19.46 -3.88
N ALA A 45 -1.03 -18.43 -3.46
CA ALA A 45 -0.90 -17.17 -4.19
C ALA A 45 -0.15 -17.35 -5.52
N ALA A 46 -0.55 -16.59 -6.53
CA ALA A 46 0.10 -16.52 -7.84
C ALA A 46 1.12 -15.38 -7.87
N VAL A 47 2.16 -15.52 -8.68
CA VAL A 47 3.12 -14.44 -8.95
C VAL A 47 2.47 -13.43 -9.90
N VAL A 48 2.44 -12.16 -9.51
CA VAL A 48 1.87 -11.06 -10.32
C VAL A 48 2.93 -10.09 -10.81
N VAL A 49 3.98 -9.86 -10.01
CA VAL A 49 5.19 -9.16 -10.45
C VAL A 49 6.35 -10.15 -10.35
N PRO A 50 6.86 -10.69 -11.47
CA PRO A 50 7.75 -11.84 -11.44
C PRO A 50 9.20 -11.52 -11.07
N TYR A 51 9.67 -10.30 -11.33
CA TYR A 51 11.06 -9.94 -11.12
C TYR A 51 11.27 -8.42 -11.14
N VAL A 52 11.76 -7.87 -10.04
CA VAL A 52 12.17 -6.46 -9.90
C VAL A 52 13.62 -6.46 -9.43
N VAL A 53 14.53 -5.88 -10.21
CA VAL A 53 15.96 -5.88 -9.86
C VAL A 53 16.15 -5.01 -8.61
N ALA A 54 16.81 -5.57 -7.59
CA ALA A 54 17.14 -4.84 -6.38
C ALA A 54 18.21 -3.78 -6.64
N HIS A 55 18.21 -2.72 -5.82
CA HIS A 55 19.22 -1.68 -5.89
C HIS A 55 20.55 -2.25 -5.38
N PRO A 56 21.64 -2.18 -6.16
CA PRO A 56 22.83 -2.99 -5.87
C PRO A 56 23.46 -2.72 -4.49
N GLY A 57 23.36 -3.69 -3.57
CA GLY A 57 24.24 -3.87 -2.41
C GLY A 57 24.36 -2.66 -1.48
N SER A 58 23.34 -1.80 -1.45
CA SER A 58 23.39 -0.55 -0.72
C SER A 58 23.06 -0.78 0.76
N SER A 59 23.85 -0.18 1.65
CA SER A 59 23.47 0.01 3.06
C SER A 59 22.41 1.09 3.25
N LEU A 60 22.02 1.76 2.16
CA LEU A 60 20.93 2.72 2.09
C LEU A 60 19.76 2.08 1.36
N GLY A 61 18.57 2.35 1.87
CA GLY A 61 17.30 1.98 1.29
C GLY A 61 17.05 2.44 -0.14
N TYR A 62 16.01 1.89 -0.75
CA TYR A 62 15.51 2.31 -2.04
C TYR A 62 13.98 2.18 -2.10
N TYR A 63 13.34 3.10 -2.81
CA TYR A 63 11.90 3.11 -3.07
C TYR A 63 11.58 2.42 -4.38
N TYR A 64 10.56 1.58 -4.38
CA TYR A 64 10.05 0.87 -5.55
C TYR A 64 8.55 1.05 -5.69
N SER A 65 8.08 1.00 -6.94
CA SER A 65 6.67 1.03 -7.28
C SER A 65 6.38 0.13 -8.47
N GLU A 66 5.35 -0.70 -8.38
CA GLU A 66 4.90 -1.61 -9.43
C GLU A 66 3.37 -1.57 -9.58
N GLU A 67 2.88 -1.79 -10.79
CA GLU A 67 1.44 -1.83 -11.09
C GLU A 67 0.95 -3.27 -11.24
N ASP A 68 -0.11 -3.65 -10.52
CA ASP A 68 -0.86 -4.88 -10.77
C ASP A 68 -2.24 -4.55 -11.34
N SER A 69 -2.41 -4.77 -12.65
CA SER A 69 -3.66 -4.56 -13.38
C SER A 69 -4.28 -5.85 -13.92
N THR A 70 -3.64 -7.00 -13.72
CA THR A 70 -4.01 -8.23 -14.44
C THR A 70 -5.06 -9.02 -13.69
N GLY A 71 -6.23 -9.25 -14.32
CA GLY A 71 -7.25 -10.18 -13.81
C GLY A 71 -7.90 -9.72 -12.50
N LEU A 72 -7.99 -8.42 -12.30
CA LEU A 72 -8.71 -7.81 -11.19
C LEU A 72 -10.23 -8.00 -11.39
N VAL A 73 -10.92 -8.42 -10.33
CA VAL A 73 -12.36 -8.69 -10.33
C VAL A 73 -13.02 -7.83 -9.27
N ASP A 74 -14.01 -7.02 -9.67
CA ASP A 74 -14.69 -6.09 -8.77
C ASP A 74 -15.28 -6.80 -7.54
N GLY A 75 -15.14 -6.17 -6.39
CA GLY A 75 -15.51 -6.70 -5.07
C GLY A 75 -14.55 -7.76 -4.50
N THR A 76 -13.40 -8.03 -5.14
CA THR A 76 -12.47 -9.07 -4.68
C THR A 76 -11.44 -8.51 -3.70
N THR A 77 -11.30 -9.16 -2.55
CA THR A 77 -10.18 -8.95 -1.62
C THR A 77 -8.93 -9.66 -2.13
N TYR A 78 -7.86 -8.89 -2.31
CA TYR A 78 -6.53 -9.37 -2.65
C TYR A 78 -5.58 -9.23 -1.48
N TYR A 79 -4.77 -10.26 -1.29
CA TYR A 79 -3.70 -10.35 -0.31
C TYR A 79 -2.38 -10.37 -1.06
N TYR A 80 -1.43 -9.54 -0.66
CA TYR A 80 -0.12 -9.44 -1.29
C TYR A 80 1.00 -9.91 -0.38
N TRP A 81 2.05 -10.44 -1.01
CA TRP A 81 3.30 -10.81 -0.35
C TRP A 81 4.46 -10.36 -1.22
N ILE A 82 5.44 -9.73 -0.59
CA ILE A 82 6.74 -9.47 -1.20
C ILE A 82 7.72 -10.58 -0.81
N GLU A 83 8.48 -11.03 -1.80
CA GLU A 83 9.55 -12.00 -1.61
C GLU A 83 10.86 -11.48 -2.20
N ASP A 84 11.98 -11.72 -1.54
CA ASP A 84 13.33 -11.38 -2.03
C ASP A 84 14.11 -12.63 -2.48
N GLU A 85 15.04 -12.44 -3.41
CA GLU A 85 16.01 -13.43 -3.87
C GLU A 85 17.41 -12.93 -3.53
N GLU A 86 18.23 -13.76 -2.88
CA GLU A 86 19.61 -13.41 -2.55
C GLU A 86 20.58 -13.75 -3.70
N LEU A 87 21.57 -12.87 -3.95
CA LEU A 87 22.61 -13.02 -4.98
C LEU A 87 23.36 -14.36 -4.94
N GLY A 88 23.50 -14.96 -3.75
CA GLY A 88 24.20 -16.24 -3.55
C GLY A 88 23.32 -17.49 -3.70
N HIS A 89 21.99 -17.31 -3.81
CA HIS A 89 21.00 -18.39 -3.78
C HIS A 89 19.90 -18.21 -4.83
N PRO A 90 20.25 -18.10 -6.13
CA PRO A 90 19.28 -17.87 -7.18
C PRO A 90 18.25 -19.02 -7.26
N GLY A 91 16.99 -18.66 -7.47
CA GLY A 91 15.83 -19.53 -7.50
C GLY A 91 15.17 -19.76 -6.14
N VAL A 92 15.77 -19.28 -5.04
CA VAL A 92 15.19 -19.35 -3.69
C VAL A 92 14.62 -17.99 -3.34
N TRP A 93 13.31 -17.96 -3.10
CA TRP A 93 12.56 -16.76 -2.77
C TRP A 93 12.12 -16.82 -1.31
N ILE A 94 12.40 -15.75 -0.56
CA ILE A 94 12.13 -15.65 0.86
C ILE A 94 11.02 -14.62 1.06
N ALA A 95 9.95 -14.99 1.76
CA ALA A 95 8.84 -14.09 2.01
C ALA A 95 9.07 -13.20 3.23
N HIS A 96 8.51 -11.99 3.17
CA HIS A 96 8.48 -11.01 4.25
C HIS A 96 7.07 -10.90 4.84
N PRO A 97 6.66 -11.85 5.70
CA PRO A 97 5.29 -11.90 6.24
C PRO A 97 4.95 -10.73 7.17
N GLU A 98 5.95 -9.96 7.61
CA GLU A 98 5.78 -8.75 8.42
C GLU A 98 4.94 -7.67 7.72
N TYR A 99 4.89 -7.68 6.39
CA TYR A 99 4.13 -6.73 5.59
C TYR A 99 3.32 -7.47 4.51
N ASN A 100 2.02 -7.67 4.75
CA ASN A 100 1.11 -8.32 3.82
C ASN A 100 -0.12 -7.43 3.59
N PRO A 101 -0.03 -6.41 2.72
CA PRO A 101 -1.14 -5.51 2.51
C PRO A 101 -2.34 -6.26 1.93
N VAL A 102 -3.53 -5.82 2.35
CA VAL A 102 -4.82 -6.35 1.95
C VAL A 102 -5.59 -5.22 1.31
N VAL A 103 -6.07 -5.44 0.11
CA VAL A 103 -6.78 -4.42 -0.68
C VAL A 103 -8.01 -5.06 -1.30
N VAL A 104 -9.13 -4.33 -1.31
CA VAL A 104 -10.34 -4.78 -2.01
C VAL A 104 -10.41 -4.04 -3.35
N TRP A 105 -10.62 -4.77 -4.44
CA TRP A 105 -10.70 -4.18 -5.78
C TRP A 105 -12.12 -3.82 -6.17
N GLY A 106 -12.30 -2.79 -6.99
CA GLY A 106 -13.57 -2.49 -7.67
C GLY A 106 -14.68 -1.99 -6.75
N PHE A 107 -14.33 -1.45 -5.59
CA PHE A 107 -15.22 -0.64 -4.78
C PHE A 107 -14.67 0.79 -4.72
N VAL A 108 -15.56 1.77 -4.61
CA VAL A 108 -15.16 3.17 -4.43
C VAL A 108 -14.70 3.32 -2.98
N CYS A 109 -13.42 3.65 -2.78
CA CYS A 109 -12.90 3.89 -1.45
C CYS A 109 -13.67 5.01 -0.77
N SER A 110 -13.91 4.84 0.53
CA SER A 110 -14.39 5.95 1.34
C SER A 110 -13.42 7.11 1.19
N VAL A 111 -13.93 8.34 1.20
CA VAL A 111 -13.04 9.52 1.29
C VAL A 111 -12.25 9.53 2.60
N TYR A 112 -12.63 8.71 3.57
CA TYR A 112 -11.95 8.52 4.86
C TYR A 112 -11.04 7.28 4.89
N ASP A 113 -11.01 6.45 3.84
CA ASP A 113 -10.14 5.27 3.74
C ASP A 113 -9.04 5.59 2.70
N PHE A 114 -7.96 6.20 3.18
CA PHE A 114 -6.90 6.77 2.35
C PHE A 114 -5.96 5.72 1.76
N ASP A 115 -5.83 4.56 2.43
CA ASP A 115 -5.04 3.44 1.91
C ASP A 115 -5.91 2.40 1.17
N CYS A 116 -7.22 2.62 1.10
CA CYS A 116 -8.19 1.80 0.38
C CYS A 116 -8.24 0.34 0.86
N ASN A 117 -7.94 0.09 2.15
CA ASN A 117 -7.86 -1.28 2.71
C ASN A 117 -9.24 -1.85 3.14
N ALA A 118 -10.33 -1.12 2.87
CA ALA A 118 -11.71 -1.43 3.23
C ALA A 118 -12.07 -1.20 4.71
N VAL A 119 -11.23 -0.50 5.48
CA VAL A 119 -11.49 -0.13 6.88
C VAL A 119 -10.78 1.15 7.29
N VAL A 120 -11.57 2.15 7.73
CA VAL A 120 -11.04 3.38 8.31
C VAL A 120 -10.41 3.08 9.68
N ASN A 121 -9.09 3.26 9.81
CA ASN A 121 -8.32 2.92 10.99
C ASN A 121 -7.12 3.86 11.24
N ALA A 122 -6.15 3.42 12.05
CA ALA A 122 -4.98 4.22 12.40
C ALA A 122 -4.11 4.60 11.19
N LEU A 123 -4.10 3.78 10.13
CA LEU A 123 -3.33 4.03 8.93
C LEU A 123 -3.87 5.23 8.15
N ASP A 124 -5.19 5.39 8.07
CA ASP A 124 -5.85 6.53 7.43
C ASP A 124 -5.53 7.83 8.17
N ILE A 125 -5.71 7.83 9.49
CA ILE A 125 -5.38 8.98 10.33
C ILE A 125 -3.90 9.34 10.20
N ALA A 126 -3.01 8.35 10.16
CA ALA A 126 -1.58 8.58 9.97
C ALA A 126 -1.29 9.20 8.60
N ALA A 127 -1.96 8.74 7.54
CA ALA A 127 -1.79 9.27 6.18
C ALA A 127 -2.22 10.75 6.07
N ALA A 128 -3.32 11.14 6.71
CA ALA A 128 -3.72 12.55 6.84
C ALA A 128 -2.74 13.35 7.71
N ALA A 129 -2.34 12.80 8.86
CA ALA A 129 -1.41 13.46 9.79
C ALA A 129 -0.02 13.71 9.19
N GLN A 130 0.47 12.86 8.30
CA GLN A 130 1.72 13.08 7.56
C GLN A 130 1.70 14.32 6.66
N ARG A 131 0.51 14.84 6.34
CA ARG A 131 0.28 16.04 5.52
C ARG A 131 -0.24 17.22 6.33
N TRP A 132 -0.16 17.13 7.66
CA TRP A 132 -0.59 18.20 8.55
C TRP A 132 0.05 19.53 8.19
N ASN A 133 -0.78 20.57 8.16
CA ASN A 133 -0.42 21.96 7.88
C ASN A 133 0.09 22.19 6.44
N CYS A 134 -0.16 21.25 5.52
CA CYS A 134 -0.03 21.51 4.08
C CYS A 134 -1.24 22.32 3.59
N SER A 135 -1.03 23.22 2.63
CA SER A 135 -2.08 24.03 2.01
C SER A 135 -1.93 24.06 0.49
N LEU A 136 -2.99 24.45 -0.22
CA LEU A 136 -2.98 24.52 -1.69
C LEU A 136 -1.74 25.29 -2.21
N GLY A 137 -0.92 24.59 -3.00
CA GLY A 137 0.33 25.09 -3.56
C GLY A 137 1.59 24.53 -2.89
N ASP A 138 1.47 23.92 -1.71
CA ASP A 138 2.58 23.22 -1.08
C ASP A 138 2.86 21.89 -1.79
N PRO A 139 4.14 21.45 -1.89
CA PRO A 139 4.48 20.16 -2.50
C PRO A 139 3.87 18.95 -1.78
N CYS A 140 3.51 19.09 -0.50
CA CYS A 140 2.89 18.05 0.31
C CYS A 140 1.36 18.09 0.29
N TYR A 141 0.76 19.11 -0.33
CA TYR A 141 -0.70 19.23 -0.42
C TYR A 141 -1.25 18.24 -1.44
N ASP A 142 -2.25 17.48 -1.01
CA ASP A 142 -3.00 16.56 -1.83
C ASP A 142 -4.48 16.70 -1.44
N SER A 143 -5.30 17.14 -2.39
CA SER A 143 -6.72 17.45 -2.16
C SER A 143 -7.54 16.26 -1.68
N ARG A 144 -7.02 15.02 -1.77
CA ARG A 144 -7.67 13.84 -1.20
C ARG A 144 -7.76 13.92 0.33
N TYR A 145 -6.80 14.58 0.99
CA TYR A 145 -6.72 14.68 2.45
C TYR A 145 -7.36 15.97 3.00
N ASP A 146 -7.82 16.87 2.14
CA ASP A 146 -8.62 18.06 2.50
C ASP A 146 -10.12 17.68 2.45
N LEU A 147 -10.60 17.11 3.54
CA LEU A 147 -11.94 16.52 3.67
C LEU A 147 -13.05 17.55 3.85
N ASN A 148 -12.68 18.81 4.11
CA ASN A 148 -13.63 19.91 4.23
C ASN A 148 -13.59 20.88 3.01
N SER A 149 -12.60 20.71 2.13
CA SER A 149 -12.34 21.50 0.93
C SER A 149 -12.07 22.99 1.21
N ASP A 150 -11.29 23.30 2.25
CA ASP A 150 -10.89 24.66 2.63
C ASP A 150 -9.46 25.04 2.20
N ASP A 151 -8.87 24.23 1.32
CA ASP A 151 -7.52 24.37 0.77
C ASP A 151 -6.40 24.15 1.81
N ARG A 152 -6.72 23.47 2.92
CA ARG A 152 -5.76 23.12 3.99
C ARG A 152 -6.01 21.70 4.46
N ILE A 153 -4.93 21.06 4.92
CA ILE A 153 -4.99 19.78 5.62
C ILE A 153 -4.63 20.07 7.08
N ASP A 154 -5.64 20.13 7.94
CA ASP A 154 -5.47 20.46 9.36
C ASP A 154 -6.25 19.52 10.30
N VAL A 155 -6.49 19.98 11.53
CA VAL A 155 -7.18 19.19 12.56
C VAL A 155 -8.60 18.83 12.15
N ILE A 156 -9.26 19.67 11.36
CA ILE A 156 -10.65 19.44 10.95
C ILE A 156 -10.70 18.22 10.02
N ASP A 157 -9.72 18.03 9.16
CA ASP A 157 -9.65 16.86 8.27
C ASP A 157 -9.39 15.60 9.07
N ILE A 158 -8.41 15.62 9.98
CA ILE A 158 -8.12 14.48 10.85
C ILE A 158 -9.32 14.15 11.75
N GLU A 159 -10.04 15.14 12.27
CA GLU A 159 -11.26 14.92 13.06
C GLU A 159 -12.39 14.30 12.23
N ARG A 160 -12.53 14.68 10.95
CA ARG A 160 -13.53 14.09 10.04
C ARG A 160 -13.20 12.64 9.70
N ASP A 161 -11.93 12.34 9.45
CA ASP A 161 -11.47 10.98 9.26
C ASP A 161 -11.71 10.12 10.52
N ALA A 162 -11.24 10.61 11.68
CA ALA A 162 -11.43 9.94 12.97
C ALA A 162 -12.91 9.73 13.36
N ALA A 163 -13.83 10.58 12.88
CA ALA A 163 -15.27 10.41 13.09
C ALA A 163 -15.84 9.15 12.40
N HIS A 164 -15.12 8.61 11.42
CA HIS A 164 -15.45 7.38 10.70
C HIS A 164 -14.62 6.18 11.16
N TRP A 165 -13.93 6.29 12.30
CA TRP A 165 -13.11 5.21 12.84
C TRP A 165 -13.87 3.88 12.93
N GLY A 166 -13.28 2.85 12.32
CA GLY A 166 -13.80 1.50 12.31
C GLY A 166 -14.93 1.27 11.30
N CYS A 167 -15.31 2.25 10.48
CA CYS A 167 -16.19 2.04 9.34
C CYS A 167 -15.52 1.07 8.37
N GLN A 168 -16.26 0.06 7.95
CA GLN A 168 -15.79 -0.96 7.02
C GLN A 168 -16.60 -0.93 5.73
N TYR A 169 -16.02 -1.42 4.64
CA TYR A 169 -16.74 -1.56 3.38
C TYR A 169 -18.08 -2.30 3.57
N GLY A 170 -19.16 -1.64 3.16
CA GLY A 170 -20.54 -2.12 3.33
C GLY A 170 -21.30 -1.47 4.50
N ASP A 171 -20.60 -0.80 5.41
CA ASP A 171 -21.23 0.00 6.46
C ASP A 171 -21.82 1.29 5.89
N VAL A 172 -22.89 1.78 6.50
CA VAL A 172 -23.51 3.07 6.12
C VAL A 172 -22.54 4.23 6.29
N CYS A 173 -21.64 4.16 7.28
CA CYS A 173 -20.66 5.20 7.55
C CYS A 173 -19.40 5.11 6.66
N TYR A 174 -19.29 4.09 5.81
CA TYR A 174 -18.16 3.96 4.91
C TYR A 174 -18.37 4.69 3.57
N GLY A 175 -19.62 4.96 3.21
CA GLY A 175 -19.99 5.62 1.95
C GLY A 175 -19.83 7.14 1.94
#